data_AF-A0A1M6MEK3-F1
#
_entry.id   AF-A0A1M6MEK3-F1
#
_cell.length_a   1.000
_cell.length_b   1.000
_cell.length_c   1.000
_cell.angle_alpha   90.00
_cell.angle_beta   90.00
_cell.angle_gamma   90.00
#
_symmetry.space_group_name_H-M   'P 1'
#
loop_
_entity.id
_entity.type
_entity.pdbx_description
1 polymer ?
#
loop_
_entity_poly.entity_id
_entity_poly.type
_entity_poly.pdbx_seq_one_letter_code
_entity_poly.pdbx_strand_id
1 'polypeptide(L)'
;MDTATSDLAEPFEGKNNCFCADKKQITTLIHDIRTLLDKYNNPKKELNEYLKKVEEDMIINGNENNEIIDREKIKKYIEKHPYFKNPCNYHIRLLTIMKYLKKKGFNINIKDMDLIVDEIIQEIDGVKKVGEGRYIRVIKGRGKS
;
A
#
# COMPACT_ATOMS: atom_id res chain seq x y z
N MET A 1 -38.45 -31.86 18.96
CA MET A 1 -37.74 -31.07 19.98
C MET A 1 -36.27 -31.10 19.62
N ASP A 2 -35.77 -29.94 19.18
CA ASP A 2 -34.58 -29.26 19.74
C ASP A 2 -33.33 -30.14 19.93
N THR A 3 -32.14 -29.83 19.38
CA THR A 3 -31.58 -28.53 18.99
C THR A 3 -30.30 -28.78 18.17
N ALA A 4 -30.04 -27.89 17.21
CA ALA A 4 -28.77 -27.75 16.52
C ALA A 4 -27.61 -27.52 17.49
N THR A 5 -26.48 -28.18 17.25
CA THR A 5 -25.17 -27.84 17.85
C THR A 5 -24.19 -27.70 16.69
N SER A 6 -24.01 -26.45 16.25
CA SER A 6 -22.84 -25.62 16.58
C SER A 6 -21.75 -25.80 15.54
N ASP A 7 -21.98 -25.18 14.38
CA ASP A 7 -20.89 -24.59 13.60
C ASP A 7 -20.20 -23.55 14.52
N LEU A 8 -19.12 -23.99 15.17
CA LEU A 8 -18.16 -23.11 15.80
C LEU A 8 -17.46 -22.33 14.69
N ALA A 9 -18.04 -21.20 14.31
CA ALA A 9 -17.33 -20.18 13.58
C ALA A 9 -16.12 -19.76 14.43
N GLU A 10 -14.92 -20.03 13.92
CA GLU A 10 -13.69 -19.56 14.53
C GLU A 10 -13.75 -18.03 14.70
N PRO A 11 -13.26 -17.49 15.83
CA PRO A 11 -13.26 -16.05 16.04
C PRO A 11 -12.36 -15.41 14.98
N PHE A 12 -12.97 -14.54 14.18
CA PHE A 12 -12.27 -13.68 13.24
C PHE A 12 -11.30 -12.80 14.03
N GLU A 13 -10.01 -13.18 14.06
CA GLU A 13 -8.92 -12.31 14.49
C GLU A 13 -8.72 -11.21 13.44
N GLY A 14 -9.70 -10.31 13.38
CA GLY A 14 -9.53 -9.02 12.75
C GLY A 14 -8.39 -8.33 13.48
N LYS A 15 -7.27 -8.13 12.79
CA LYS A 15 -6.22 -7.21 13.21
C LYS A 15 -6.88 -5.86 13.43
N ASN A 16 -7.17 -5.55 14.69
CA ASN A 16 -7.52 -4.21 15.12
C ASN A 16 -6.28 -3.35 14.91
N ASN A 17 -6.16 -2.78 13.70
CA ASN A 17 -5.37 -1.58 13.52
C ASN A 17 -5.93 -0.60 14.56
N CYS A 18 -5.14 -0.36 15.61
CA CYS A 18 -5.47 0.64 16.61
C CYS A 18 -5.42 1.99 15.90
N PHE A 19 -6.57 2.42 15.39
CA PHE A 19 -6.77 3.73 14.82
C PHE A 19 -6.85 4.68 16.02
N CYS A 20 -5.70 5.21 16.44
CA CYS A 20 -5.66 6.36 17.32
C CYS A 20 -6.08 7.59 16.51
N ALA A 21 -7.36 7.64 16.10
CA ALA A 21 -7.94 8.87 15.60
C ALA A 21 -7.77 9.93 16.69
N ASP A 22 -7.15 11.05 16.34
CA ASP A 22 -6.86 12.14 17.28
C ASP A 22 -8.18 12.52 17.96
N LYS A 23 -8.22 12.37 19.29
CA LYS A 23 -9.42 12.62 20.11
C LYS A 23 -10.03 13.99 19.79
N LYS A 24 -9.20 14.98 19.42
CA LYS A 24 -9.64 16.31 19.01
C LYS A 24 -10.47 16.29 17.71
N GLN A 25 -10.07 15.50 16.71
CA GLN A 25 -10.78 15.40 15.43
C GLN A 25 -12.15 14.76 15.60
N ILE A 26 -12.24 13.70 16.42
CA ILE A 26 -13.52 13.06 16.75
C ILE A 26 -14.45 14.05 17.47
N THR A 27 -13.93 14.83 18.42
CA THR A 27 -14.76 15.82 19.13
C THR A 27 -15.27 16.92 18.21
N THR A 28 -14.47 17.37 17.24
CA THR A 28 -14.90 18.36 16.23
C THR A 28 -16.00 17.79 15.34
N LEU A 29 -15.82 16.57 14.84
CA LEU A 29 -16.83 15.89 14.02
C LEU A 29 -18.18 15.77 14.76
N ILE A 30 -18.15 15.36 16.03
CA ILE A 30 -19.37 15.24 16.86
C ILE A 30 -20.03 16.61 17.05
N HIS A 31 -19.26 17.66 17.26
CA HIS A 31 -19.78 19.02 17.39
C HIS A 31 -20.46 19.50 16.11
N ASP A 32 -19.84 19.26 14.95
CA ASP A 32 -20.39 19.64 13.65
C ASP A 32 -21.70 18.91 13.36
N ILE A 33 -21.76 17.60 13.64
CA ILE A 33 -22.99 16.81 13.49
C ILE A 33 -24.11 17.37 14.38
N ARG A 34 -23.83 17.67 15.65
CA ARG A 34 -24.82 18.27 16.57
C ARG A 34 -25.32 19.62 16.05
N THR A 35 -24.42 20.46 15.57
CA THR A 35 -24.76 21.78 15.01
C THR A 35 -25.66 21.66 13.77
N LEU A 36 -25.41 20.66 12.91
CA LEU A 36 -26.26 20.39 11.74
C LEU A 36 -27.64 19.85 12.13
N LEU A 37 -27.73 19.01 13.16
CA LEU A 37 -29.00 18.51 13.68
C LEU A 37 -29.85 19.65 14.28
N ASP A 38 -29.23 20.58 14.98
CA ASP A 38 -29.94 21.68 15.67
C ASP A 38 -30.36 22.82 14.72
N LYS A 39 -29.66 23.00 13.60
CA LYS A 39 -29.85 24.14 12.68
C LYS A 39 -30.92 23.91 11.61
N TYR A 40 -31.18 22.66 11.23
CA TYR A 40 -32.05 22.33 10.09
C TYR A 40 -33.28 21.54 10.51
N ASN A 41 -34.47 21.95 10.05
CA ASN A 41 -35.73 21.23 10.30
C ASN A 41 -35.79 19.85 9.64
N ASN A 42 -34.95 19.59 8.64
CA ASN A 42 -34.87 18.30 7.96
C ASN A 42 -33.40 17.86 7.78
N PRO A 43 -32.68 17.59 8.87
CA PRO A 43 -31.22 17.54 8.91
C PRO A 43 -30.61 16.35 8.14
N LYS A 44 -31.45 15.42 7.66
CA LYS A 44 -31.01 14.20 6.98
C LYS A 44 -30.25 14.48 5.69
N LYS A 45 -30.67 15.48 4.91
CA LYS A 45 -30.05 15.77 3.62
C LYS A 45 -28.68 16.43 3.81
N GLU A 46 -28.63 17.45 4.66
CA GLU A 46 -27.45 18.25 4.98
C GLU A 46 -26.40 17.41 5.72
N LEU A 47 -26.84 16.53 6.62
CA LEU A 47 -25.95 15.57 7.29
C LEU A 47 -25.33 14.59 6.28
N ASN A 48 -26.11 14.04 5.35
CA ASN A 48 -25.59 13.14 4.32
C ASN A 48 -24.60 13.84 3.38
N GLU A 49 -24.86 15.09 3.00
CA GLU A 49 -23.92 15.88 2.19
C GLU A 49 -22.61 16.17 2.95
N TYR A 50 -22.68 16.50 4.24
CA TYR A 50 -21.51 16.71 5.08
C TYR A 50 -20.69 15.42 5.24
N LEU A 51 -21.33 14.30 5.56
CA LEU A 51 -20.66 13.01 5.70
C LEU A 51 -19.99 12.58 4.39
N LYS A 52 -20.65 12.77 3.25
CA LYS A 52 -20.07 12.48 1.94
C LYS A 52 -18.80 13.29 1.68
N LYS A 53 -18.77 14.58 2.04
CA LYS A 53 -17.55 15.40 1.92
C LYS A 53 -16.43 14.90 2.83
N VAL A 54 -16.75 14.55 4.08
CA VAL A 54 -15.77 13.98 5.01
C VAL A 54 -15.22 12.66 4.48
N GLU A 55 -16.05 11.80 3.89
CA GLU A 55 -15.61 10.56 3.24
C GLU A 55 -14.71 10.82 2.02
N GLU A 56 -15.08 11.77 1.16
CA GLU A 56 -14.27 12.19 0.00
C GLU A 56 -12.90 12.74 0.45
N ASP A 57 -12.88 13.61 1.46
CA ASP A 57 -11.65 14.17 2.03
C ASP A 57 -10.79 13.07 2.69
N MET A 58 -11.39 12.08 3.35
CA MET A 58 -10.66 10.94 3.92
C MET A 58 -10.06 10.03 2.85
N ILE A 59 -10.70 9.89 1.69
CA ILE A 59 -10.16 9.12 0.55
C ILE A 59 -8.98 9.87 -0.08
N ILE A 60 -9.11 11.19 -0.24
CA ILE A 60 -8.06 12.05 -0.82
C ILE A 60 -6.85 12.13 0.13
N ASN A 61 -7.08 12.42 1.41
CA ASN A 61 -6.03 12.58 2.42
C ASN A 61 -5.54 11.25 3.00
N GLY A 62 -6.30 10.16 2.87
CA GLY A 62 -5.86 8.82 3.24
C GLY A 62 -4.68 8.32 2.40
N ASN A 63 -4.51 8.88 1.19
CA ASN A 63 -3.32 8.70 0.36
C ASN A 63 -2.12 9.54 0.80
N GLU A 64 -2.32 10.53 1.68
CA GLU A 64 -1.26 11.34 2.31
C GLU A 64 -0.78 10.76 3.64
N ASN A 65 -1.29 9.58 4.05
CA ASN A 65 -0.59 8.76 5.03
C ASN A 65 0.78 8.44 4.41
N ASN A 66 1.78 9.21 4.80
CA ASN A 66 3.20 9.01 4.53
C ASN A 66 3.60 7.64 5.08
N GLU A 67 3.19 6.59 4.39
CA GLU A 67 3.71 5.25 4.60
C GLU A 67 5.18 5.37 4.26
N ILE A 68 6.02 5.46 5.30
CA ILE A 68 7.46 5.68 5.14
C ILE A 68 7.96 4.52 4.30
N ILE A 69 8.27 4.80 3.05
CA ILE A 69 8.79 3.81 2.12
C ILE A 69 10.18 3.43 2.60
N ASP A 70 10.30 2.27 3.22
CA ASP A 70 11.57 1.70 3.63
C ASP A 70 12.33 1.20 2.39
N ARG A 71 13.09 2.12 1.80
CA ARG A 71 13.87 1.92 0.59
C ARG A 71 14.89 0.79 0.73
N GLU A 72 15.52 0.67 1.89
CA GLU A 72 16.47 -0.42 2.18
C GLU A 72 15.79 -1.78 2.21
N LYS A 73 14.62 -1.86 2.85
CA LYS A 73 13.83 -3.09 2.90
C LYS A 73 13.39 -3.51 1.51
N ILE A 74 12.90 -2.59 0.68
CA ILE A 74 12.55 -2.88 -0.72
C ILE A 74 13.77 -3.39 -1.48
N LYS A 75 14.91 -2.70 -1.39
CA LYS A 75 16.16 -3.13 -2.04
C LYS A 75 16.54 -4.56 -1.68
N LYS A 76 16.53 -4.91 -0.38
CA LYS A 76 16.80 -6.27 0.12
C LYS A 76 15.84 -7.32 -0.46
N TYR A 77 14.58 -6.98 -0.68
CA TYR A 77 13.62 -7.90 -1.31
C TYR A 77 13.84 -8.03 -2.82
N ILE A 78 14.13 -6.94 -3.51
CA ILE A 78 14.44 -6.96 -4.94
C ILE A 78 15.68 -7.82 -5.19
N GLU A 79 16.76 -7.65 -4.44
CA GLU A 79 17.97 -8.47 -4.56
C GLU A 79 17.72 -9.97 -4.30
N LYS A 80 16.73 -10.30 -3.47
CA LYS A 80 16.30 -11.68 -3.20
C LYS A 80 15.42 -12.28 -4.29
N HIS A 81 14.92 -11.49 -5.23
CA HIS A 81 14.08 -11.99 -6.31
C HIS A 81 14.86 -13.03 -7.15
N PRO A 82 14.24 -14.15 -7.57
CA PRO A 82 14.92 -15.24 -8.28
C PRO A 82 15.74 -14.77 -9.49
N TYR A 83 15.18 -13.83 -10.25
CA TYR A 83 15.88 -13.20 -11.38
C TYR A 83 17.21 -12.55 -11.02
N PHE A 84 17.30 -11.79 -9.92
CA PHE A 84 18.55 -11.15 -9.55
C PHE A 84 19.54 -12.15 -8.94
N LYS A 85 19.06 -13.19 -8.25
CA LYS A 85 19.93 -14.27 -7.75
C LYS A 85 20.57 -15.08 -8.88
N ASN A 86 19.76 -15.53 -9.83
CA ASN A 86 20.17 -16.35 -10.95
C ASN A 86 19.70 -15.68 -12.26
N PRO A 87 20.43 -14.66 -12.74
CA PRO A 87 20.01 -13.94 -13.92
C PRO A 87 20.14 -14.80 -15.17
N CYS A 88 19.13 -14.73 -16.02
CA CYS A 88 19.09 -15.37 -17.32
C CYS A 88 19.35 -14.34 -18.42
N ASN A 89 19.50 -14.81 -19.67
CA ASN A 89 19.76 -13.96 -20.84
C ASN A 89 18.58 -13.05 -21.24
N TYR A 90 17.49 -13.05 -20.48
CA TYR A 90 16.30 -12.23 -20.74
C TYR A 90 16.23 -11.06 -19.76
N HIS A 91 15.54 -9.99 -20.16
CA HIS A 91 15.26 -8.87 -19.26
C HIS A 91 14.10 -9.20 -18.33
N ILE A 92 14.14 -8.66 -17.11
CA ILE A 92 12.97 -8.61 -16.21
C ILE A 92 12.22 -7.29 -16.42
N ARG A 93 10.88 -7.34 -16.32
CA ARG A 93 10.02 -6.16 -16.38
C ARG A 93 9.77 -5.58 -14.99
N LEU A 94 9.68 -4.25 -14.87
CA LEU A 94 9.31 -3.53 -13.64
C LEU A 94 8.01 -4.08 -13.05
N LEU A 95 7.00 -4.30 -13.90
CA LEU A 95 5.72 -4.89 -13.49
C LEU A 95 5.88 -6.25 -12.79
N THR A 96 6.84 -7.07 -13.21
CA THR A 96 7.12 -8.37 -12.57
C THR A 96 7.71 -8.18 -11.17
N ILE A 97 8.61 -7.22 -11.01
CA ILE A 97 9.21 -6.87 -9.72
C ILE A 97 8.16 -6.27 -8.79
N MET A 98 7.31 -5.36 -9.29
CA MET A 98 6.18 -4.78 -8.55
C MET A 98 5.21 -5.87 -8.07
N LYS A 99 4.83 -6.82 -8.93
CA LYS A 99 4.00 -7.98 -8.55
C LYS A 99 4.65 -8.83 -7.46
N TYR A 100 5.97 -9.01 -7.51
CA TYR A 100 6.71 -9.70 -6.48
C TYR A 100 6.67 -8.94 -5.14
N LEU A 101 6.92 -7.63 -5.15
CA LEU A 101 6.84 -6.79 -3.95
C LEU A 101 5.44 -6.81 -3.33
N LYS A 102 4.38 -6.75 -4.14
CA LYS A 102 2.99 -6.93 -3.68
C LYS A 102 2.81 -8.27 -2.95
N LYS A 103 3.32 -9.37 -3.50
CA LYS A 103 3.29 -10.69 -2.84
C LYS A 103 4.11 -10.75 -1.54
N LYS A 104 5.05 -9.83 -1.33
CA LYS A 104 5.84 -9.69 -0.10
C LYS A 104 5.22 -8.73 0.91
N GLY A 105 4.02 -8.22 0.64
CA GLY A 105 3.27 -7.35 1.56
C GLY A 105 3.62 -5.87 1.45
N PHE A 106 4.30 -5.44 0.37
CA PHE A 106 4.46 -4.02 0.11
C PHE A 106 3.19 -3.44 -0.52
N ASN A 107 2.76 -2.30 -0.01
CA ASN A 107 1.71 -1.52 -0.63
C ASN A 107 2.24 -0.90 -1.93
N ILE A 108 1.66 -1.30 -3.07
CA ILE A 108 2.05 -0.81 -4.39
C ILE A 108 1.15 0.32 -4.89
N ASN A 109 0.10 0.66 -4.14
CA ASN A 109 -0.84 1.73 -4.50
C ASN A 109 -0.33 3.10 -4.03
N ILE A 110 0.84 3.15 -3.41
CA ILE A 110 1.49 4.41 -3.04
C ILE A 110 1.83 5.16 -4.33
N LYS A 111 1.61 6.47 -4.30
CA LYS A 111 1.93 7.35 -5.42
C LYS A 111 3.42 7.23 -5.78
N ASP A 112 3.73 7.19 -7.07
CA ASP A 112 5.08 7.13 -7.61
C ASP A 112 5.91 5.91 -7.17
N MET A 113 5.27 4.85 -6.67
CA MET A 113 5.95 3.64 -6.21
C MET A 113 6.72 2.93 -7.35
N ASP A 114 6.21 3.01 -8.57
CA ASP A 114 6.88 2.51 -9.77
C ASP A 114 8.18 3.28 -10.07
N LEU A 115 8.18 4.60 -9.91
CA LEU A 115 9.38 5.44 -10.03
C LEU A 115 10.40 5.11 -8.94
N ILE A 116 9.94 4.98 -7.69
CA ILE A 116 10.81 4.64 -6.55
C ILE A 116 11.45 3.26 -6.75
N VAL A 117 10.67 2.27 -7.17
CA VAL A 117 11.20 0.93 -7.44
C VAL A 117 12.14 0.93 -8.65
N ASP A 118 11.85 1.70 -9.71
CA ASP A 118 12.75 1.88 -10.86
C ASP A 118 14.12 2.43 -10.44
N GLU A 119 14.16 3.43 -9.55
CA GLU A 119 15.40 3.96 -9.00
C GLU A 119 16.16 2.91 -8.17
N ILE A 120 15.47 2.23 -7.26
CA ILE A 120 16.10 1.21 -6.39
C ILE A 120 16.74 0.09 -7.22
N ILE A 121 16.07 -0.37 -8.29
CA ILE A 121 16.60 -1.42 -9.17
C ILE A 121 17.91 -0.98 -9.83
N GLN A 122 17.99 0.29 -10.24
CA GLN A 122 19.18 0.84 -10.92
C GLN A 122 20.38 0.99 -9.98
N GLU A 123 20.15 1.06 -8.67
CA GLU A 123 21.21 1.08 -7.66
C GLU A 123 21.79 -0.29 -7.30
N ILE A 124 21.21 -1.37 -7.82
CA ILE A 124 21.70 -2.72 -7.55
C ILE A 124 22.93 -2.97 -8.42
N ASP A 125 24.04 -3.39 -7.78
CA ASP A 125 25.28 -3.66 -8.50
C ASP A 125 25.11 -4.76 -9.56
N GLY A 126 25.61 -4.45 -10.76
CA GLY A 126 25.50 -5.29 -11.94
C GLY A 126 24.15 -5.22 -12.66
N VAL A 127 23.18 -4.41 -12.22
CA VAL A 127 21.91 -4.22 -12.94
C VAL A 127 22.00 -3.05 -13.93
N LYS A 128 21.47 -3.23 -15.14
CA LYS A 128 21.38 -2.20 -16.18
C LYS A 128 19.96 -2.11 -16.72
N LYS A 129 19.46 -0.87 -16.88
CA LYS A 129 18.21 -0.59 -17.59
C LYS A 129 18.44 -0.68 -19.10
N VAL A 130 17.67 -1.51 -19.79
CA VAL A 130 17.77 -1.76 -21.25
C VAL A 130 16.58 -1.22 -22.04
N GLY A 131 15.60 -0.68 -21.35
CA GLY A 131 14.44 -0.04 -21.93
C GLY A 131 13.47 0.39 -20.82
N GLU A 132 12.37 1.04 -21.20
CA GLU A 132 11.33 1.44 -20.27
C GLU A 132 10.83 0.23 -19.46
N GLY A 133 10.98 0.31 -18.14
CA GLY A 133 10.66 -0.75 -17.20
C GLY A 133 11.34 -2.10 -17.48
N ARG A 134 12.51 -2.15 -18.12
CA ARG A 134 13.22 -3.39 -18.47
C ARG A 134 14.67 -3.38 -17.98
N TYR A 135 15.06 -4.43 -17.26
CA TYR A 135 16.37 -4.54 -16.62
C TYR A 135 17.05 -5.87 -16.92
N ILE A 136 18.38 -5.83 -17.00
CA ILE A 136 19.23 -7.03 -17.06
C ILE A 136 20.25 -7.00 -15.93
N ARG A 137 20.63 -8.16 -15.41
CA ARG A 137 21.80 -8.27 -14.53
C ARG A 137 22.99 -8.80 -15.33
N VAL A 138 24.00 -7.96 -15.51
CA VAL A 138 25.26 -8.31 -16.14
C VAL A 138 26.16 -8.89 -15.06
N ILE A 139 26.27 -10.22 -15.02
CA ILE A 139 27.31 -10.86 -14.21
C ILE A 139 28.65 -10.41 -14.80
N LYS A 140 29.45 -9.63 -14.06
CA LYS A 140 30.86 -9.42 -14.40
C LYS A 140 31.51 -10.80 -14.37
N GLY A 141 31.67 -11.41 -15.55
CA GLY A 141 32.41 -12.64 -15.68
C GLY A 141 33.80 -12.43 -15.08
N ARG A 142 34.21 -13.34 -14.19
CA ARG A 142 35.63 -13.63 -13.99
C ARG A 142 36.24 -13.77 -15.39
N GLY A 143 37.28 -13.01 -15.65
CA GLY A 143 37.95 -12.96 -16.94
C GLY A 143 38.16 -14.37 -17.49
N LYS A 144 37.88 -14.53 -18.79
CA LYS A 144 38.52 -15.61 -19.54
C LYS A 144 40.01 -15.30 -19.51
N SER A 145 40.75 -16.01 -18.65
CA SER A 145 42.18 -16.28 -18.85
C SER A 145 42.38 -17.13 -20.10
#